data_AF-A0A5F2G5U6-F1
#
_entry.id   AF-A0A5F2G5U6-F1
#
_cell.length_a   1.000
_cell.length_b   1.000
_cell.length_c   1.000
_cell.angle_alpha   90.00
_cell.angle_beta   90.00
_cell.angle_gamma   90.00
#
_symmetry.space_group_name_H-M   'P 1'
#
loop_
_entity.id
_entity.type
_entity.pdbx_description
1 polymer ?
#
loop_
_entity_poly.entity_id
_entity_poly.type
_entity_poly.pdbx_seq_one_letter_code
_entity_poly.pdbx_strand_id
1 'polypeptide(L)' 'KRVSFAENVIYDFQDGRIREVWSVIDKAAIQAQL' A
#
# COMPACT_ATOMS: atom_id res chain seq x y z
N LYS A 1 18.96 0.61 9.95
CA LYS A 1 17.64 1.22 10.27
C LYS A 1 16.57 0.43 9.52
N ARG A 2 15.51 -0.05 10.17
CA ARG A 2 14.49 -0.92 9.56
C ARG A 2 13.16 -0.15 9.65
N VAL A 3 12.55 0.14 8.50
CA VAL A 3 11.26 0.85 8.43
C VAL A 3 10.19 -0.22 8.23
N SER A 4 9.18 -0.22 9.08
CA SER A 4 8.02 -1.12 9.00
C SER A 4 6.84 -0.37 8.41
N PHE A 5 6.30 -0.90 7.32
CA PHE A 5 5.14 -0.37 6.62
C PHE A 5 3.89 -1.16 7.01
N ALA A 6 2.81 -0.45 7.34
CA ALA A 6 1.46 -1.02 7.33
C ALA A 6 0.81 -0.54 6.02
N GLU A 7 0.93 -1.33 4.96
CA GLU A 7 0.38 -1.01 3.64
C GLU A 7 -0.89 -1.81 3.40
N ASN A 8 -1.92 -1.12 2.91
CA ASN A 8 -3.13 -1.78 2.41
C ASN A 8 -3.11 -1.68 0.89
N VAL A 9 -3.17 -2.83 0.23
CA VAL A 9 -3.27 -2.91 -1.23
C VAL A 9 -4.68 -3.37 -1.60
N ILE A 10 -5.31 -2.60 -2.46
CA ILE A 10 -6.66 -2.85 -2.95
C ILE A 10 -6.56 -3.12 -4.45
N TYR A 11 -7.20 -4.20 -4.88
CA TYR A 11 -7.21 -4.64 -6.26
C TYR A 11 -8.62 -4.46 -6.83
N ASP A 12 -8.71 -3.88 -8.02
CA ASP A 12 -9.88 -4.03 -8.87
C ASP A 12 -9.65 -5.20 -9.83
N PHE A 13 -10.59 -6.13 -9.84
CA PHE A 13 -10.56 -7.28 -10.74
C PHE A 13 -11.70 -7.19 -11.75
N GLN A 14 -11.36 -7.33 -13.04
CA GLN A 14 -12.32 -7.47 -14.12
C GLN A 14 -11.94 -8.67 -14.99
N ASP A 15 -12.92 -9.51 -15.33
CA ASP A 15 -12.76 -10.73 -16.14
C ASP A 15 -11.63 -11.66 -15.64
N GLY A 16 -11.49 -11.76 -14.32
CA GLY A 16 -10.47 -12.58 -13.66
C GLY A 16 -9.05 -12.02 -13.73
N ARG A 17 -8.89 -10.76 -14.15
CA ARG A 17 -7.59 -10.07 -14.23
C ARG A 17 -7.58 -8.83 -13.36
N ILE A 18 -6.40 -8.48 -12.86
CA ILE A 18 -6.20 -7.22 -12.15
C ILE A 18 -6.29 -6.10 -13.19
N ARG A 19 -7.30 -5.25 -13.03
CA ARG A 19 -7.52 -4.08 -13.86
C ARG A 19 -6.82 -2.86 -13.27
N GLU A 20 -6.90 -2.70 -11.95
CA GLU A 20 -6.32 -1.56 -11.25
C GLU A 20 -5.83 -1.98 -9.86
N VAL A 21 -4.81 -1.28 -9.37
CA VAL A 21 -4.24 -1.51 -8.05
C VAL A 21 -4.04 -0.17 -7.38
N TRP A 22 -4.59 -0.02 -6.17
CA TRP A 22 -4.34 1.13 -5.32
C TRP A 22 -3.60 0.69 -4.06
N SER A 23 -2.57 1.46 -3.71
CA SER A 23 -1.85 1.30 -2.46
C SER A 23 -2.12 2.50 -1.56
N VAL A 24 -2.53 2.22 -0.33
CA VAL A 24 -2.70 3.23 0.71
C VAL A 24 -1.56 3.10 1.71
N ILE A 25 -0.73 4.14 1.76
CA ILE A 25 0.46 4.22 2.60
C ILE A 25 0.31 5.41 3.54
N ASP A 26 0.43 5.17 4.85
CA ASP A 26 0.54 6.25 5.84
C ASP A 26 1.96 6.81 5.86
N LYS A 27 2.13 7.93 5.17
CA LYS A 27 3.42 8.63 5.05
C LYS A 27 3.88 9.27 6.36
N ALA A 28 2.95 9.68 7.24
CA ALA A 28 3.29 10.32 8.50
C ALA A 28 3.88 9.31 9.49
N ALA A 29 3.30 8.11 9.55
CA ALA A 29 3.83 7.01 10.36
C ALA A 29 5.23 6.58 9.90
N ILE A 30 5.51 6.60 8.59
CA ILE A 30 6.83 6.29 8.03
C ILE A 30 7.85 7.37 8.39
N GLN A 31 7.49 8.65 8.26
CA GLN A 31 8.39 9.75 8.62
C GLN A 31 8.79 9.71 10.10
N ALA A 32 7.90 9.27 10.99
CA ALA A 32 8.22 9.11 12.41
C ALA A 32 9.23 7.99 12.72
N GLN A 33 9.47 7.06 11.78
CA GLN A 33 10.45 5.97 11.93
C GLN A 33 11.84 6.32 11.36
N LEU A 34 11.95 7.41 10.59
CA LEU A 34 13.18 7.89 9.96
C LEU A 34 13.93 8.88 10.86
#